data_AF-A0A5C5Y517-F1
#
_entry.id   AF-A0A5C5Y517-F1
#
_cell.length_a   1.000
_cell.length_b   1.000
_cell.length_c   1.000
_cell.angle_alpha   90.00
_cell.angle_beta   90.00
_cell.angle_gamma   90.00
#
_symmetry.space_group_name_H-M   'P 1'
#
loop_
_entity.id
_entity.type
_entity.pdbx_description
1 polymer ?
#
loop_
_entity_poly.entity_id
_entity_poly.type
_entity_poly.pdbx_seq_one_letter_code
_entity_poly.pdbx_strand_id
1 'polypeptide(L)'
;MKPPNIRKPKSVGRGLTAALNAPCIRRYVTSRFQLAIVTVLVISVFGSGHARAADKIEFVNGTELDGKILQIRKADKEFDFETDIGGRTISRTYPYDKVHAVTFGGKRFVITPKTAASTASSSANSDPNQLNRSRGEVLQIIEQAGRQPPSWLASTPMNHPASLDLSWPLKPGGPWNESKNVGQYIWGRVNPNPGRWRSGIKLVHQCIDQHKTDPKLLKRDFEKLGQMYFELLQDYPRAAYYMKLAGAAPDKQLGVHLAECYWRLGNKSMALQTLAGRSIHFDAIKLLGDMGEVDRAVRLTAAYANSNFFNEAFLNAGDALRNAGRYDEAIQYYQRILDLDRARNAEYKKRYHGRARDAIQAIRLFDKVDVTKISDGTYQATATAYAGPLTVDVIVADAKIESVQVVKHKDKQFYAALTDTPRQIIEKQTVKDIDGTSGATITSQAIITATAMALGKGSNQ
;
A
#
# COMPACT_ATOMS: atom_id res chain seq x y z
N MET A 1 16.28 39.23 33.16
CA MET A 1 15.99 38.78 34.54
C MET A 1 16.30 37.28 34.65
N LYS A 2 17.15 36.90 35.61
CA LYS A 2 17.55 35.52 35.94
C LYS A 2 16.40 34.74 36.61
N PRO A 3 16.35 33.39 36.51
CA PRO A 3 15.38 32.56 37.23
C PRO A 3 15.85 32.19 38.64
N PRO A 4 14.96 31.88 39.60
CA PRO A 4 15.36 31.30 40.87
C PRO A 4 15.33 29.77 40.84
N ASN A 5 16.18 29.21 41.69
CA ASN A 5 16.65 27.82 41.76
C ASN A 5 16.55 27.40 43.24
N ILE A 6 15.72 26.43 43.63
CA ILE A 6 15.67 25.85 45.00
C ILE A 6 15.24 24.37 44.88
N ARG A 7 16.19 23.43 44.91
CA ARG A 7 16.65 22.53 46.02
C ARG A 7 15.63 21.52 46.59
N LYS A 8 16.02 20.23 46.49
CA LYS A 8 15.52 19.03 47.21
C LYS A 8 16.11 18.92 48.64
N PRO A 9 15.51 18.06 49.49
CA PRO A 9 16.23 17.09 50.35
C PRO A 9 15.67 15.65 50.19
N LYS A 10 16.45 14.56 50.01
CA LYS A 10 17.18 13.66 50.96
C LYS A 10 16.33 13.23 52.18
N SER A 11 15.73 12.02 52.22
CA SER A 11 16.23 10.65 52.55
C SER A 11 16.12 10.28 54.03
N VAL A 12 15.63 9.07 54.37
CA VAL A 12 16.23 8.05 55.29
C VAL A 12 15.20 7.01 55.78
N GLY A 13 15.65 5.74 55.90
CA GLY A 13 15.09 4.64 56.71
C GLY A 13 14.73 3.41 55.86
N ARG A 14 15.53 2.34 55.64
CA ARG A 14 16.30 1.38 56.48
C ARG A 14 15.47 0.52 57.45
N GLY A 15 15.56 -0.81 57.26
CA GLY A 15 15.21 -1.89 58.20
C GLY A 15 14.95 -3.22 57.44
N LEU A 16 15.96 -4.05 57.17
CA LEU A 16 16.42 -5.25 57.95
C LEU A 16 15.50 -6.48 57.76
N THR A 17 15.88 -7.55 57.04
CA THR A 17 16.76 -8.74 57.36
C THR A 17 15.91 -10.02 57.39
N ALA A 18 16.17 -11.00 56.50
CA ALA A 18 16.89 -12.27 56.76
C ALA A 18 15.95 -13.38 57.29
N ALA A 19 16.04 -14.69 57.00
CA ALA A 19 16.89 -15.55 56.19
C ALA A 19 16.26 -16.99 56.17
N LEU A 20 16.97 -17.95 55.55
CA LEU A 20 16.89 -19.43 55.72
C LEU A 20 15.79 -20.13 54.89
N ASN A 21 15.96 -21.30 54.26
CA ASN A 21 17.04 -22.30 54.25
C ASN A 21 16.85 -23.22 53.01
N ALA A 22 17.93 -23.90 52.62
CA ALA A 22 18.08 -24.75 51.42
C ALA A 22 17.49 -26.20 51.59
N PRO A 23 18.00 -27.23 50.89
CA PRO A 23 17.48 -27.81 49.64
C PRO A 23 16.94 -29.24 49.83
N CYS A 24 16.27 -29.81 48.82
CA CYS A 24 15.99 -31.26 48.82
C CYS A 24 16.18 -31.91 47.44
N ILE A 25 17.02 -32.94 47.46
CA ILE A 25 17.43 -33.85 46.40
C ILE A 25 16.38 -34.95 46.26
N ARG A 26 16.00 -35.34 45.04
CA ARG A 26 15.81 -36.78 44.73
C ARG A 26 15.98 -37.08 43.24
N ARG A 27 16.69 -38.19 43.05
CA ARG A 27 17.24 -38.79 41.82
C ARG A 27 16.35 -39.95 41.36
N TYR A 28 16.56 -40.32 40.10
CA TYR A 28 16.21 -41.57 39.40
C TYR A 28 14.74 -41.83 39.09
N VAL A 29 14.41 -41.97 37.79
CA VAL A 29 14.26 -43.29 37.15
C VAL A 29 14.62 -43.19 35.68
N THR A 30 15.64 -43.95 35.29
CA THR A 30 15.93 -44.40 33.93
C THR A 30 14.92 -45.45 33.50
N SER A 31 14.30 -45.31 32.32
CA SER A 31 13.67 -46.42 31.61
C SER A 31 14.00 -46.34 30.12
N ARG A 32 14.88 -47.26 29.70
CA ARG A 32 15.09 -47.70 28.33
C ARG A 32 13.90 -48.58 27.96
N PHE A 33 13.25 -48.41 26.81
CA PHE A 33 12.63 -49.55 26.12
C PHE A 33 12.45 -49.26 24.61
N GLN A 34 13.12 -50.13 23.85
CA GLN A 34 12.87 -50.59 22.47
C GLN A 34 12.94 -49.62 21.29
N LEU A 35 14.15 -49.62 20.72
CA LEU A 35 14.44 -49.49 19.29
C LEU A 35 13.80 -50.68 18.55
N ALA A 36 12.75 -50.44 17.77
CA ALA A 36 12.22 -51.42 16.82
C ALA A 36 13.03 -51.31 15.52
N ILE A 37 13.92 -52.28 15.30
CA ILE A 37 14.55 -52.54 14.02
C ILE A 37 13.48 -53.14 13.11
N VAL A 38 13.00 -52.37 12.13
CA VAL A 38 12.22 -52.91 11.02
C VAL A 38 13.19 -53.18 9.89
N THR A 39 13.53 -54.46 9.71
CA THR A 39 14.21 -54.99 8.54
C THR A 39 13.25 -54.89 7.36
N VAL A 40 13.49 -53.94 6.43
CA VAL A 40 12.81 -53.96 5.12
C VAL A 40 13.73 -54.59 4.10
N LEU A 41 13.25 -55.73 3.62
CA LEU A 41 13.70 -56.58 2.55
C LEU A 41 14.10 -55.78 1.28
N VAL A 42 15.37 -55.88 0.88
CA VAL A 42 15.83 -55.46 -0.45
C VAL A 42 15.36 -56.53 -1.45
N ILE A 43 14.23 -56.30 -2.11
CA ILE A 43 13.86 -57.04 -3.31
C ILE A 43 14.34 -56.23 -4.52
N SER A 44 15.47 -56.65 -5.08
CA SER A 44 15.94 -56.22 -6.40
C SER A 44 15.06 -56.87 -7.47
N VAL A 45 13.95 -56.22 -7.84
CA VAL A 45 13.22 -56.56 -9.06
C VAL A 45 13.74 -55.69 -10.20
N PHE A 46 14.57 -56.27 -11.06
CA PHE A 46 14.75 -55.77 -12.42
C PHE A 46 13.44 -56.02 -13.17
N GLY A 47 12.59 -54.99 -13.21
CA GLY A 47 11.29 -55.00 -13.88
C GLY A 47 11.22 -53.86 -14.89
N SER A 48 11.19 -54.25 -16.15
CA SER A 48 10.87 -53.49 -17.37
C SER A 48 10.21 -52.13 -17.14
N GLY A 49 10.99 -51.07 -17.33
CA GLY A 49 10.57 -49.68 -17.17
C GLY A 49 9.45 -49.31 -18.13
N HIS A 50 8.21 -49.44 -17.67
CA HIS A 50 7.13 -48.59 -18.13
C HIS A 50 7.38 -47.25 -17.46
N ALA A 51 7.91 -46.28 -18.22
CA ALA A 51 8.02 -44.90 -17.76
C ALA A 51 6.60 -44.45 -17.33
N ARG A 52 6.33 -44.45 -16.03
CA ARG A 52 5.11 -43.83 -15.52
C ARG A 52 5.24 -42.35 -15.88
N ALA A 53 4.31 -41.87 -16.70
CA ALA A 53 4.20 -40.44 -16.97
C ALA A 53 4.19 -39.71 -15.62
N ALA A 54 5.01 -38.66 -15.50
CA ALA A 54 5.03 -37.82 -14.32
C ALA A 54 3.62 -37.34 -13.99
N ASP A 55 3.32 -37.18 -12.71
CA ASP A 55 2.12 -36.45 -12.34
C ASP A 55 2.29 -35.00 -12.82
N LYS A 56 1.18 -34.36 -13.15
CA LYS A 56 1.19 -33.03 -13.74
C LYS A 56 0.17 -32.14 -13.06
N ILE A 57 0.57 -30.92 -12.74
CA ILE A 57 -0.36 -29.86 -12.34
C ILE A 57 -0.63 -28.97 -13.54
N GLU A 58 -1.90 -28.73 -13.83
CA GLU A 58 -2.35 -27.62 -14.66
C GLU A 58 -2.92 -26.54 -13.74
N PHE A 59 -2.23 -25.42 -13.64
CA PHE A 59 -2.67 -24.31 -12.81
C PHE A 59 -3.82 -23.55 -13.48
N VAL A 60 -4.62 -22.84 -12.68
CA VAL A 60 -5.72 -21.99 -13.19
C VAL A 60 -5.23 -20.87 -14.09
N ASN A 61 -3.99 -20.41 -13.90
CA ASN A 61 -3.32 -19.41 -14.74
C ASN A 61 -2.79 -19.97 -16.08
N GLY A 62 -2.97 -21.27 -16.35
CA GLY A 62 -2.55 -21.93 -17.58
C GLY A 62 -1.12 -22.47 -17.58
N THR A 63 -0.30 -22.19 -16.55
CA THR A 63 1.01 -22.84 -16.43
C THR A 63 0.87 -24.30 -16.06
N GLU A 64 1.87 -25.10 -16.41
CA GLU A 64 1.91 -26.52 -16.11
C GLU A 64 3.21 -26.86 -15.38
N LEU A 65 3.14 -27.88 -14.52
CA LEU A 65 4.31 -28.34 -13.77
C LEU A 65 4.29 -29.86 -13.69
N ASP A 66 5.37 -30.48 -14.15
CA ASP A 66 5.58 -31.92 -14.06
C ASP A 66 6.30 -32.28 -12.76
N GLY A 67 5.96 -33.44 -12.20
CA GLY A 67 6.47 -33.87 -10.91
C GLY A 67 5.70 -35.05 -10.34
N LYS A 68 5.51 -35.05 -9.01
CA LYS A 68 4.87 -36.14 -8.27
C LYS A 68 3.98 -35.60 -7.18
N ILE A 69 2.72 -36.01 -7.14
CA ILE A 69 1.83 -35.71 -6.00
C ILE A 69 2.23 -36.63 -4.84
N LEU A 70 2.52 -36.03 -3.69
CA LEU A 70 2.95 -36.76 -2.49
C LEU A 70 1.79 -37.07 -1.55
N GLN A 71 0.95 -36.07 -1.27
CA GLN A 71 -0.16 -36.21 -0.31
C GLN A 71 -1.32 -35.30 -0.73
N ILE A 72 -2.57 -35.78 -0.62
CA ILE A 72 -3.78 -35.00 -0.90
C ILE A 72 -4.58 -34.84 0.40
N ARG A 73 -4.84 -33.59 0.81
CA ARG A 73 -5.65 -33.23 1.98
C ARG A 73 -6.97 -32.62 1.51
N LYS A 74 -7.98 -33.47 1.32
CA LYS A 74 -9.29 -33.07 0.74
C LYS A 74 -10.09 -32.10 1.62
N ALA A 75 -10.02 -32.24 2.94
CA ALA A 75 -10.74 -31.37 3.88
C ALA A 75 -10.25 -29.92 3.79
N ASP A 76 -8.93 -29.76 3.69
CA ASP A 76 -8.25 -28.47 3.60
C ASP A 76 -8.13 -27.95 2.15
N LYS A 77 -8.58 -28.76 1.18
CA LYS A 77 -8.55 -28.48 -0.26
C LYS A 77 -7.14 -28.15 -0.76
N GLU A 78 -6.16 -28.99 -0.43
CA GLU A 78 -4.77 -28.83 -0.88
C GLU A 78 -4.06 -30.17 -1.09
N PHE A 79 -2.88 -30.14 -1.71
CA PHE A 79 -2.02 -31.30 -1.87
C PHE A 79 -0.54 -30.91 -1.96
N ASP A 80 0.35 -31.82 -1.58
CA ASP A 80 1.80 -31.64 -1.72
C ASP A 80 2.29 -32.20 -3.05
N PHE A 81 3.21 -31.49 -3.67
CA PHE A 81 3.77 -31.84 -4.96
C PHE A 81 5.27 -31.59 -5.01
N GLU A 82 5.99 -32.60 -5.47
CA GLU A 82 7.43 -32.60 -5.64
C GLU A 82 7.79 -32.40 -7.12
N THR A 83 8.72 -31.50 -7.40
CA THR A 83 9.20 -31.22 -8.76
C THR A 83 10.72 -30.97 -8.75
N ASP A 84 11.38 -31.22 -9.88
CA ASP A 84 12.79 -30.88 -10.07
C ASP A 84 12.89 -29.57 -10.86
N ILE A 85 13.49 -28.55 -10.25
CA ILE A 85 13.77 -27.28 -10.92
C ILE A 85 15.27 -27.01 -10.82
N GLY A 86 15.96 -27.12 -11.97
CA GLY A 86 17.39 -26.82 -12.07
C GLY A 86 18.30 -27.84 -11.37
N GLY A 87 17.90 -29.12 -11.34
CA GLY A 87 18.68 -30.20 -10.71
C GLY A 87 18.52 -30.25 -9.19
N ARG A 88 17.45 -29.66 -8.66
CA ARG A 88 17.12 -29.64 -7.24
C ARG A 88 15.65 -30.03 -7.06
N THR A 89 15.43 -31.08 -6.28
CA THR A 89 14.10 -31.53 -5.90
C THR A 89 13.51 -30.60 -4.84
N ILE A 90 12.36 -30.01 -5.14
CA ILE A 90 11.61 -29.14 -4.24
C ILE A 90 10.21 -29.70 -4.02
N SER A 91 9.71 -29.64 -2.78
CA SER A 91 8.34 -30.01 -2.42
C SER A 91 7.55 -28.76 -2.01
N ARG A 92 6.33 -28.61 -2.52
CA ARG A 92 5.43 -27.49 -2.23
C ARG A 92 4.00 -27.95 -2.05
N THR A 93 3.28 -27.27 -1.17
CA THR A 93 1.84 -27.46 -0.99
C THR A 93 1.07 -26.53 -1.93
N TYR A 94 0.10 -27.07 -2.65
CA TYR A 94 -0.76 -26.34 -3.57
C TYR A 94 -2.23 -26.46 -3.14
N PRO A 95 -2.92 -25.32 -2.91
CA PRO A 95 -4.35 -25.32 -2.69
C PRO A 95 -5.11 -25.52 -4.01
N TYR A 96 -6.27 -26.15 -3.92
CA TYR A 96 -7.12 -26.56 -5.05
C TYR A 96 -7.55 -25.38 -5.91
N ASP A 97 -7.78 -24.22 -5.30
CA ASP A 97 -8.22 -23.00 -5.99
C ASP A 97 -7.16 -22.42 -6.93
N LYS A 98 -5.89 -22.83 -6.81
CA LYS A 98 -4.80 -22.49 -7.75
C LYS A 98 -4.65 -23.51 -8.86
N VAL A 99 -5.31 -24.66 -8.77
CA VAL A 99 -5.11 -25.79 -9.66
C VAL A 99 -6.36 -26.03 -10.49
N HIS A 100 -6.24 -25.87 -11.80
CA HIS A 100 -7.32 -26.18 -12.73
C HIS A 100 -7.55 -27.68 -12.78
N ALA A 101 -6.48 -28.44 -13.03
CA ALA A 101 -6.53 -29.88 -13.12
C ALA A 101 -5.23 -30.51 -12.62
N VAL A 102 -5.30 -31.74 -12.16
CA VAL A 102 -4.12 -32.58 -11.90
C VAL A 102 -4.21 -33.83 -12.73
N THR A 103 -3.10 -34.25 -13.33
CA THR A 103 -2.95 -35.61 -13.86
C THR A 103 -2.22 -36.42 -12.80
N PHE A 104 -2.92 -37.38 -12.20
CA PHE A 104 -2.39 -38.25 -11.15
C PHE A 104 -2.52 -39.70 -11.58
N GLY A 105 -1.41 -40.43 -11.63
CA GLY A 105 -1.40 -41.82 -12.09
C GLY A 105 -1.95 -42.00 -13.50
N GLY A 106 -1.68 -41.04 -14.40
CA GLY A 106 -2.12 -41.05 -15.80
C GLY A 106 -3.60 -40.67 -16.03
N LYS A 107 -4.36 -40.31 -14.98
CA LYS A 107 -5.74 -39.82 -15.11
C LYS A 107 -5.83 -38.34 -14.74
N ARG A 108 -6.51 -37.57 -15.58
CA ARG A 108 -6.72 -36.13 -15.40
C ARG A 108 -7.98 -35.86 -14.59
N PHE A 109 -7.87 -35.07 -13.54
CA PHE A 109 -8.95 -34.63 -12.66
C PHE A 109 -9.04 -33.12 -12.70
N VAL A 110 -10.19 -32.57 -13.10
CA VAL A 110 -10.44 -31.12 -13.02
C VAL A 110 -10.80 -30.79 -11.57
N ILE A 111 -9.97 -29.97 -10.93
CA ILE A 111 -10.12 -29.55 -9.54
C ILE A 111 -10.89 -28.23 -9.48
N THR A 112 -10.51 -27.26 -10.33
CA THR A 112 -11.16 -25.95 -10.46
C THR A 112 -11.48 -25.68 -11.94
N PRO A 113 -12.77 -25.60 -12.35
CA PRO A 113 -13.12 -25.40 -13.76
C PRO A 113 -12.55 -24.09 -14.34
N LYS A 114 -11.93 -24.14 -15.52
CA LYS A 114 -11.58 -22.95 -16.31
C LYS A 114 -12.89 -22.40 -16.88
N THR A 115 -13.28 -21.18 -16.53
CA THR A 115 -14.42 -20.52 -17.17
C THR A 115 -14.04 -20.21 -18.61
N ALA A 116 -14.80 -20.75 -19.59
CA ALA A 116 -14.51 -20.58 -21.01
C ALA A 116 -14.60 -19.10 -21.41
N ALA A 117 -13.48 -18.55 -21.88
CA ALA A 117 -13.37 -17.19 -22.36
C ALA A 117 -14.04 -17.02 -23.73
N SER A 118 -14.81 -15.95 -23.89
CA SER A 118 -15.10 -15.36 -25.20
C SER A 118 -13.81 -14.74 -25.76
N THR A 119 -13.46 -15.17 -26.96
CA THR A 119 -12.34 -14.71 -27.78
C THR A 119 -12.57 -13.27 -28.27
N ALA A 120 -11.81 -12.32 -27.71
CA ALA A 120 -11.23 -11.19 -28.46
C ALA A 120 -10.28 -10.36 -27.59
N SER A 121 -9.06 -10.20 -28.10
CA SER A 121 -8.11 -9.12 -27.86
C SER A 121 -7.28 -9.15 -26.56
N SER A 122 -6.03 -9.52 -26.78
CA SER A 122 -4.84 -9.36 -25.95
C SER A 122 -4.70 -7.98 -25.31
N SER A 123 -4.45 -7.93 -24.00
CA SER A 123 -3.32 -7.19 -23.42
C SER A 123 -3.21 -7.35 -21.89
N ALA A 124 -1.96 -7.58 -21.46
CA ALA A 124 -1.31 -7.15 -20.22
C ALA A 124 -1.84 -7.64 -18.86
N ASN A 125 -0.94 -8.38 -18.17
CA ASN A 125 -0.72 -8.43 -16.72
C ASN A 125 -1.91 -8.01 -15.85
N SER A 126 -2.65 -8.98 -15.32
CA SER A 126 -3.54 -8.77 -14.19
C SER A 126 -3.12 -9.67 -13.03
N ASP A 127 -2.65 -9.00 -11.98
CA ASP A 127 -2.52 -9.48 -10.61
C ASP A 127 -3.75 -10.35 -10.23
N PRO A 128 -3.59 -11.57 -9.69
CA PRO A 128 -4.70 -12.45 -9.31
C PRO A 128 -5.63 -11.88 -8.22
N ASN A 129 -5.29 -10.72 -7.63
CA ASN A 129 -6.16 -9.96 -6.72
C ASN A 129 -6.97 -8.84 -7.39
N GLN A 130 -6.84 -8.64 -8.71
CA GLN A 130 -7.51 -7.55 -9.40
C GLN A 130 -8.96 -7.94 -9.73
N LEU A 131 -9.89 -7.42 -8.93
CA LEU A 131 -11.32 -7.46 -9.21
C LEU A 131 -11.55 -6.98 -10.65
N ASN A 132 -12.23 -7.78 -11.48
CA ASN A 132 -12.58 -7.40 -12.85
C ASN A 132 -14.09 -7.28 -12.95
N ARG A 133 -14.62 -6.10 -12.61
CA ARG A 133 -16.06 -5.81 -12.62
C ARG A 133 -16.46 -5.13 -13.91
N SER A 134 -17.61 -5.50 -14.45
CA SER A 134 -18.24 -4.80 -15.56
C SER A 134 -18.57 -3.34 -15.20
N ARG A 135 -18.77 -2.51 -16.23
CA ARG A 135 -19.19 -1.11 -16.04
C ARG A 135 -20.51 -1.02 -15.25
N GLY A 136 -21.46 -1.90 -15.53
CA GLY A 136 -22.75 -1.94 -14.86
C GLY A 136 -22.62 -2.21 -13.36
N GLU A 137 -21.84 -3.21 -12.98
CA GLU A 137 -21.60 -3.57 -11.57
C GLU A 137 -20.93 -2.42 -10.81
N VAL A 138 -19.89 -1.80 -11.38
CA VAL A 138 -19.23 -0.65 -10.73
C VAL A 138 -20.20 0.50 -10.52
N LEU A 139 -21.02 0.83 -11.52
CA LEU A 139 -22.02 1.89 -11.39
C LEU A 139 -23.09 1.56 -10.34
N GLN A 140 -23.52 0.30 -10.26
CA GLN A 140 -24.48 -0.15 -9.25
C GLN A 140 -23.90 -0.05 -7.82
N ILE A 141 -22.65 -0.47 -7.61
CA ILE A 141 -21.96 -0.38 -6.31
C ILE A 141 -21.86 1.08 -5.87
N ILE A 142 -21.46 1.98 -6.78
CA ILE A 142 -21.37 3.41 -6.52
C ILE A 142 -22.73 3.98 -6.12
N GLU A 143 -23.77 3.65 -6.88
CA GLU A 143 -25.13 4.15 -6.62
C GLU A 143 -25.68 3.66 -5.29
N GLN A 144 -25.51 2.37 -4.98
CA GLN A 144 -25.95 1.78 -3.72
C GLN A 144 -25.23 2.39 -2.53
N ALA A 145 -23.91 2.53 -2.62
CA ALA A 145 -23.12 3.09 -1.52
C ALA A 145 -23.40 4.58 -1.30
N GLY A 146 -23.57 5.35 -2.37
CA GLY A 146 -23.81 6.79 -2.30
C GLY A 146 -25.18 7.17 -1.76
N ARG A 147 -26.22 6.38 -2.07
CA ARG A 147 -27.58 6.60 -1.56
C ARG A 147 -27.76 6.23 -0.10
N GLN A 148 -26.90 5.36 0.43
CA GLN A 148 -27.03 4.85 1.79
C GLN A 148 -25.96 5.48 2.69
N PRO A 149 -26.35 6.27 3.70
CA PRO A 149 -25.39 6.82 4.65
C PRO A 149 -24.62 5.67 5.32
N PRO A 150 -23.32 5.83 5.61
CA PRO A 150 -22.57 4.82 6.38
C PRO A 150 -23.23 4.55 7.73
N SER A 151 -23.21 3.30 8.20
CA SER A 151 -23.84 2.88 9.46
C SER A 151 -23.36 3.67 10.68
N TRP A 152 -22.13 4.17 10.64
CA TRP A 152 -21.54 4.99 11.70
C TRP A 152 -21.95 6.47 11.66
N LEU A 153 -22.55 6.96 10.58
CA LEU A 153 -22.78 8.40 10.37
C LEU A 153 -23.74 8.98 11.43
N ALA A 154 -24.85 8.28 11.67
CA ALA A 154 -25.85 8.71 12.65
C ALA A 154 -25.28 8.75 14.07
N SER A 155 -24.55 7.71 14.49
CA SER A 155 -23.98 7.58 15.84
C SER A 155 -22.71 8.39 16.07
N THR A 156 -22.07 8.92 15.03
CA THR A 156 -20.86 9.73 15.18
C THR A 156 -21.17 11.07 15.85
N PRO A 157 -20.53 11.43 16.96
CA PRO A 157 -20.74 12.74 17.60
C PRO A 157 -20.15 13.88 16.77
N MET A 158 -20.83 15.03 16.78
CA MET A 158 -20.29 16.26 16.20
C MET A 158 -19.27 16.87 17.16
N ASN A 159 -18.03 17.00 16.70
CA ASN A 159 -16.89 17.42 17.53
C ASN A 159 -16.22 18.71 17.03
N HIS A 160 -16.97 19.55 16.30
CA HIS A 160 -16.50 20.85 15.83
C HIS A 160 -16.84 21.97 16.83
N PRO A 161 -16.10 23.10 16.81
CA PRO A 161 -16.42 24.24 17.65
C PRO A 161 -17.81 24.81 17.37
N ALA A 162 -18.54 25.23 18.41
CA ALA A 162 -19.84 25.90 18.27
C ALA A 162 -19.75 27.22 17.49
N SER A 163 -18.56 27.82 17.43
CA SER A 163 -18.30 29.07 16.70
C SER A 163 -18.14 28.90 15.20
N LEU A 164 -18.14 27.66 14.68
CA LEU A 164 -17.88 27.36 13.28
C LEU A 164 -19.03 27.85 12.40
N ASP A 165 -18.73 28.65 11.38
CA ASP A 165 -19.72 29.16 10.43
C ASP A 165 -20.07 28.08 9.40
N LEU A 166 -21.23 27.46 9.59
CA LEU A 166 -21.74 26.39 8.75
C LEU A 166 -22.29 26.87 7.39
N SER A 167 -22.48 28.19 7.20
CA SER A 167 -22.76 28.73 5.85
C SER A 167 -21.60 28.50 4.88
N TRP A 168 -20.40 28.27 5.43
CA TRP A 168 -19.17 27.90 4.73
C TRP A 168 -19.05 28.55 3.34
N PRO A 169 -18.87 29.87 3.26
CA PRO A 169 -18.87 30.58 1.98
C PRO A 169 -17.70 30.14 1.10
N LEU A 170 -17.88 30.22 -0.23
CA LEU A 170 -16.84 29.88 -1.22
C LEU A 170 -15.56 30.69 -1.04
N LYS A 171 -15.69 31.94 -0.59
CA LYS A 171 -14.58 32.87 -0.33
C LYS A 171 -14.70 33.37 1.10
N PRO A 172 -14.10 32.69 2.09
CA PRO A 172 -14.11 33.19 3.45
C PRO A 172 -13.25 34.46 3.56
N GLY A 173 -13.78 35.47 4.25
CA GLY A 173 -13.04 36.67 4.62
C GLY A 173 -12.23 36.48 5.91
N GLY A 174 -11.27 37.37 6.15
CA GLY A 174 -10.49 37.42 7.39
C GLY A 174 -9.28 36.47 7.45
N PRO A 175 -8.54 36.49 8.57
CA PRO A 175 -7.37 35.63 8.76
C PRO A 175 -7.76 34.16 8.93
N TRP A 176 -6.77 33.26 8.79
CA TRP A 176 -6.95 31.83 9.05
C TRP A 176 -7.45 31.59 10.49
N ASN A 177 -8.60 30.94 10.61
CA ASN A 177 -9.26 30.58 11.87
C ASN A 177 -10.08 29.27 11.74
N GLU A 178 -9.47 28.18 12.21
CA GLU A 178 -10.04 26.83 12.22
C GLU A 178 -11.25 26.67 13.16
N SER A 179 -11.54 27.65 14.01
CA SER A 179 -12.75 27.66 14.83
C SER A 179 -13.92 28.39 14.16
N LYS A 180 -13.69 29.05 13.01
CA LYS A 180 -14.69 29.87 12.31
C LYS A 180 -14.99 29.40 10.90
N ASN A 181 -14.03 28.84 10.16
CA ASN A 181 -14.25 28.38 8.80
C ASN A 181 -14.21 26.85 8.68
N VAL A 182 -15.25 26.24 8.10
CA VAL A 182 -15.35 24.77 7.93
C VAL A 182 -14.17 24.20 7.14
N GLY A 183 -13.78 24.82 6.02
CA GLY A 183 -12.66 24.35 5.21
C GLY A 183 -11.33 24.36 5.97
N GLN A 184 -11.08 25.41 6.75
CA GLN A 184 -9.89 25.53 7.59
C GLN A 184 -9.93 24.57 8.79
N TYR A 185 -11.11 24.36 9.39
CA TYR A 185 -11.33 23.35 10.42
C TYR A 185 -11.01 21.94 9.90
N ILE A 186 -11.53 21.60 8.72
CA ILE A 186 -11.26 20.31 8.07
C ILE A 186 -9.75 20.17 7.85
N TRP A 187 -9.11 21.18 7.27
CA TRP A 187 -7.68 21.17 6.98
C TRP A 187 -6.80 21.04 8.24
N GLY A 188 -7.04 21.85 9.26
CA GLY A 188 -6.17 21.97 10.43
C GLY A 188 -6.48 21.01 11.56
N ARG A 189 -7.74 20.56 11.69
CA ARG A 189 -8.18 19.72 12.81
C ARG A 189 -8.74 18.37 12.41
N VAL A 190 -9.33 18.21 11.22
CA VAL A 190 -9.86 16.90 10.79
C VAL A 190 -8.77 16.08 10.11
N ASN A 191 -8.20 16.59 9.01
CA ASN A 191 -7.23 15.87 8.20
C ASN A 191 -6.05 15.27 9.00
N PRO A 192 -5.41 15.99 9.95
CA PRO A 192 -4.31 15.43 10.75
C PRO A 192 -4.73 14.38 11.79
N ASN A 193 -6.02 14.20 12.07
CA ASN A 193 -6.48 13.44 13.22
C ASN A 193 -7.46 12.32 12.81
N PRO A 194 -6.99 11.05 12.72
CA PRO A 194 -7.85 9.91 12.36
C PRO A 194 -9.13 9.78 13.18
N GLY A 195 -9.04 10.02 14.50
CA GLY A 195 -10.21 10.03 15.39
C GLY A 195 -11.26 11.11 15.08
N ARG A 196 -10.94 12.10 14.23
CA ARG A 196 -11.85 13.16 13.79
C ARG A 196 -12.41 12.97 12.39
N TRP A 197 -11.90 12.02 11.59
CA TRP A 197 -12.30 11.85 10.19
C TRP A 197 -13.81 11.65 10.02
N ARG A 198 -14.41 10.73 10.79
CA ARG A 198 -15.87 10.49 10.75
C ARG A 198 -16.67 11.74 11.13
N SER A 199 -16.25 12.46 12.18
CA SER A 199 -16.94 13.69 12.61
C SER A 199 -16.81 14.82 11.59
N GLY A 200 -15.68 14.93 10.89
CA GLY A 200 -15.49 15.89 9.81
C GLY A 200 -16.31 15.53 8.58
N ILE A 201 -16.44 14.25 8.24
CA ILE A 201 -17.32 13.80 7.15
C ILE A 201 -18.78 14.12 7.49
N LYS A 202 -19.22 13.84 8.73
CA LYS A 202 -20.56 14.19 9.21
C LYS A 202 -20.85 15.69 9.11
N LEU A 203 -19.87 16.54 9.43
CA LEU A 203 -19.96 17.99 9.26
C LEU A 203 -20.24 18.40 7.80
N VAL A 204 -19.59 17.75 6.82
CA VAL A 204 -19.83 18.07 5.40
C VAL A 204 -21.22 17.61 4.95
N HIS A 205 -21.73 16.48 5.46
CA HIS A 205 -23.15 16.11 5.24
C HIS A 205 -24.12 17.17 5.75
N GLN A 206 -23.86 17.74 6.93
CA GLN A 206 -24.68 18.84 7.45
C GLN A 206 -24.61 20.10 6.55
N CYS A 207 -23.44 20.39 5.98
CA CYS A 207 -23.30 21.49 5.02
C CYS A 207 -24.14 21.23 3.75
N ILE A 208 -24.17 19.99 3.25
CA ILE A 208 -24.98 19.60 2.09
C ILE A 208 -26.47 19.86 2.35
N ASP A 209 -26.96 19.47 3.54
CA ASP A 209 -28.36 19.71 3.92
C ASP A 209 -28.71 21.21 3.96
N GLN A 210 -27.77 22.03 4.43
CA GLN A 210 -27.90 23.48 4.49
C GLN A 210 -27.82 24.14 3.10
N HIS A 211 -27.00 23.61 2.19
CA HIS A 211 -26.74 24.20 0.88
C HIS A 211 -27.57 23.60 -0.25
N LYS A 212 -28.56 22.75 0.04
CA LYS A 212 -29.39 22.06 -0.96
C LYS A 212 -30.06 22.96 -2.01
N THR A 213 -30.28 24.25 -1.70
CA THR A 213 -30.87 25.24 -2.60
C THR A 213 -29.85 26.16 -3.29
N ASP A 214 -28.55 26.05 -2.96
CA ASP A 214 -27.46 26.78 -3.63
C ASP A 214 -26.59 25.80 -4.44
N PRO A 215 -26.78 25.73 -5.77
CA PRO A 215 -26.04 24.79 -6.61
C PRO A 215 -24.52 24.93 -6.55
N LYS A 216 -23.99 26.14 -6.28
CA LYS A 216 -22.54 26.37 -6.24
C LYS A 216 -21.94 25.85 -4.94
N LEU A 217 -22.59 26.14 -3.81
CA LEU A 217 -22.17 25.61 -2.50
C LEU A 217 -22.35 24.10 -2.44
N LEU A 218 -23.48 23.59 -2.93
CA LEU A 218 -23.76 22.16 -2.97
C LEU A 218 -22.72 21.40 -3.79
N LYS A 219 -22.32 21.93 -4.96
CA LYS A 219 -21.23 21.37 -5.75
C LYS A 219 -19.93 21.30 -4.94
N ARG A 220 -19.52 22.40 -4.29
CA ARG A 220 -18.31 22.44 -3.45
C ARG A 220 -18.37 21.41 -2.32
N ASP A 221 -19.53 21.25 -1.69
CA ASP A 221 -19.70 20.27 -0.63
C ASP A 221 -19.55 18.84 -1.14
N PHE A 222 -20.12 18.51 -2.31
CA PHE A 222 -19.91 17.22 -2.96
C PHE A 222 -18.44 16.98 -3.34
N GLU A 223 -17.73 17.99 -3.85
CA GLU A 223 -16.29 17.91 -4.12
C GLU A 223 -15.52 17.55 -2.85
N LYS A 224 -15.78 18.26 -1.75
CA LYS A 224 -15.11 18.00 -0.47
C LYS A 224 -15.49 16.64 0.11
N LEU A 225 -16.76 16.26 0.07
CA LEU A 225 -17.22 15.00 0.63
C LEU A 225 -16.64 13.81 -0.13
N GLY A 226 -16.63 13.88 -1.46
CA GLY A 226 -15.97 12.90 -2.32
C GLY A 226 -14.48 12.78 -1.99
N GLN A 227 -13.79 13.91 -1.89
CA GLN A 227 -12.38 13.96 -1.48
C GLN A 227 -12.16 13.31 -0.10
N MET A 228 -12.98 13.61 0.91
CA MET A 228 -12.81 13.06 2.25
C MET A 228 -13.08 11.56 2.33
N TYR A 229 -14.09 11.04 1.62
CA TYR A 229 -14.29 9.59 1.53
C TYR A 229 -13.11 8.90 0.86
N PHE A 230 -12.54 9.51 -0.17
CA PHE A 230 -11.37 8.98 -0.88
C PHE A 230 -10.12 8.98 0.00
N GLU A 231 -9.71 10.15 0.50
CA GLU A 231 -8.40 10.34 1.13
C GLU A 231 -8.37 9.88 2.60
N LEU A 232 -9.50 9.99 3.32
CA LEU A 232 -9.55 9.67 4.76
C LEU A 232 -10.04 8.25 5.01
N LEU A 233 -11.03 7.76 4.26
CA LEU A 233 -11.64 6.45 4.52
C LEU A 233 -11.37 5.41 3.43
N GLN A 234 -10.80 5.79 2.29
CA GLN A 234 -10.67 4.92 1.11
C GLN A 234 -12.00 4.25 0.72
N ASP A 235 -13.12 4.95 0.95
CA ASP A 235 -14.46 4.50 0.57
C ASP A 235 -14.72 4.87 -0.90
N TYR A 236 -14.05 4.14 -1.79
CA TYR A 236 -14.07 4.40 -3.25
C TYR A 236 -15.48 4.44 -3.84
N PRO A 237 -16.44 3.55 -3.47
CA PRO A 237 -17.83 3.67 -3.92
C PRO A 237 -18.48 5.02 -3.59
N ARG A 238 -18.41 5.45 -2.33
CA ARG A 238 -19.05 6.72 -1.90
C ARG A 238 -18.30 7.92 -2.41
N ALA A 239 -16.97 7.87 -2.45
CA ALA A 239 -16.14 8.90 -3.05
C ALA A 239 -16.56 9.15 -4.51
N ALA A 240 -16.62 8.09 -5.34
CA ALA A 240 -17.02 8.20 -6.73
C ALA A 240 -18.44 8.77 -6.90
N TYR A 241 -19.37 8.41 -6.01
CA TYR A 241 -20.74 8.94 -6.05
C TYR A 241 -20.76 10.46 -5.92
N TYR A 242 -20.13 11.00 -4.87
CA TYR A 242 -20.09 12.45 -4.65
C TYR A 242 -19.23 13.18 -5.69
N MET A 243 -18.15 12.58 -6.18
CA MET A 243 -17.36 13.14 -7.29
C MET A 243 -18.16 13.22 -8.59
N LYS A 244 -19.04 12.24 -8.87
CA LYS A 244 -19.96 12.31 -10.02
C LYS A 244 -20.98 13.43 -9.85
N LEU A 245 -21.59 13.57 -8.66
CA LEU A 245 -22.51 14.67 -8.38
C LEU A 245 -21.84 16.04 -8.47
N ALA A 246 -20.57 16.14 -8.12
CA ALA A 246 -19.76 17.34 -8.28
C ALA A 246 -19.39 17.66 -9.75
N GLY A 247 -19.58 16.72 -10.68
CA GLY A 247 -19.12 16.87 -12.06
C GLY A 247 -17.59 16.89 -12.18
N ALA A 248 -16.91 15.98 -11.48
CA ALA A 248 -15.46 15.87 -11.49
C ALA A 248 -14.90 15.71 -12.92
N ALA A 249 -14.00 16.61 -13.30
CA ALA A 249 -13.40 16.66 -14.63
C ALA A 249 -11.92 16.23 -14.60
N PRO A 250 -11.41 15.54 -15.63
CA PRO A 250 -10.07 14.95 -15.63
C PRO A 250 -8.93 15.97 -15.67
N ASP A 251 -9.19 17.23 -16.00
CA ASP A 251 -8.24 18.35 -15.90
C ASP A 251 -8.05 18.84 -14.46
N LYS A 252 -8.84 18.32 -13.51
CA LYS A 252 -8.73 18.57 -12.07
C LYS A 252 -8.33 17.29 -11.34
N GLN A 253 -7.67 17.46 -10.19
CA GLN A 253 -7.32 16.36 -9.29
C GLN A 253 -8.52 15.46 -8.95
N LEU A 254 -9.70 16.06 -8.71
CA LEU A 254 -10.91 15.30 -8.37
C LEU A 254 -11.33 14.32 -9.48
N GLY A 255 -11.12 14.66 -10.75
CA GLY A 255 -11.41 13.74 -11.87
C GLY A 255 -10.43 12.57 -11.94
N VAL A 256 -9.17 12.79 -11.55
CA VAL A 256 -8.18 11.71 -11.40
C VAL A 256 -8.58 10.78 -10.25
N HIS A 257 -9.02 11.33 -9.12
CA HIS A 257 -9.54 10.51 -8.01
C HIS A 257 -10.78 9.70 -8.41
N LEU A 258 -11.67 10.27 -9.25
CA LEU A 258 -12.81 9.52 -9.80
C LEU A 258 -12.34 8.36 -10.70
N ALA A 259 -11.36 8.59 -11.56
CA ALA A 259 -10.75 7.54 -12.37
C ALA A 259 -10.13 6.45 -11.47
N GLU A 260 -9.42 6.83 -10.40
CA GLU A 260 -8.88 5.89 -9.44
C GLU A 260 -9.98 5.08 -8.75
N CYS A 261 -11.09 5.69 -8.34
CA CYS A 261 -12.21 4.96 -7.76
C CYS A 261 -12.71 3.87 -8.73
N TYR A 262 -12.84 4.16 -10.02
CA TYR A 262 -13.23 3.13 -10.99
C TYR A 262 -12.23 1.99 -11.09
N TRP A 263 -10.93 2.30 -11.07
CA TRP A 263 -9.89 1.27 -11.09
C TRP A 263 -9.88 0.43 -9.82
N ARG A 264 -9.96 1.04 -8.63
CA ARG A 264 -10.03 0.37 -7.32
C ARG A 264 -11.29 -0.48 -7.16
N LEU A 265 -12.37 -0.10 -7.84
CA LEU A 265 -13.60 -0.90 -7.94
C LEU A 265 -13.52 -2.01 -8.99
N GLY A 266 -12.36 -2.19 -9.62
CA GLY A 266 -12.09 -3.30 -10.51
C GLY A 266 -12.43 -3.04 -11.98
N ASN A 267 -12.46 -1.77 -12.40
CA ASN A 267 -12.71 -1.43 -13.80
C ASN A 267 -11.67 -0.44 -14.33
N LYS A 268 -10.51 -0.98 -14.72
CA LYS A 268 -9.42 -0.24 -15.36
C LYS A 268 -9.90 0.47 -16.63
N SER A 269 -10.76 -0.14 -17.45
CA SER A 269 -11.26 0.47 -18.69
C SER A 269 -12.02 1.78 -18.43
N MET A 270 -12.90 1.82 -17.43
CA MET A 270 -13.59 3.03 -17.00
C MET A 270 -12.62 4.12 -16.51
N ALA A 271 -11.59 3.73 -15.76
CA ALA A 271 -10.54 4.66 -15.32
C ALA A 271 -9.81 5.28 -16.53
N LEU A 272 -9.36 4.45 -17.47
CA LEU A 272 -8.66 4.90 -18.67
C LEU A 272 -9.51 5.77 -19.60
N GLN A 273 -10.81 5.48 -19.71
CA GLN A 273 -11.77 6.32 -20.45
C GLN A 273 -11.94 7.69 -19.79
N THR A 274 -11.97 7.74 -18.45
CA THR A 274 -12.03 9.00 -17.71
C THR A 274 -10.78 9.84 -17.95
N LEU A 275 -9.62 9.20 -18.18
CA LEU A 275 -8.33 9.82 -18.48
C LEU A 275 -8.03 9.95 -19.99
N ALA A 276 -9.05 10.01 -20.85
CA ALA A 276 -8.87 10.13 -22.32
C ALA A 276 -9.02 11.59 -22.85
N GLY A 277 -9.14 12.58 -21.96
CA GLY A 277 -9.37 13.98 -22.31
C GLY A 277 -8.16 14.69 -22.94
N ARG A 278 -8.41 15.82 -23.62
CA ARG A 278 -7.35 16.69 -24.18
C ARG A 278 -6.47 17.35 -23.11
N SER A 279 -7.05 17.62 -21.95
CA SER A 279 -6.36 18.15 -20.77
C SER A 279 -6.59 17.19 -19.61
N ILE A 280 -5.51 16.72 -19.02
CA ILE A 280 -5.52 15.73 -17.93
C ILE A 280 -4.57 16.24 -16.86
N HIS A 281 -5.03 16.30 -15.62
CA HIS A 281 -4.24 16.74 -14.46
C HIS A 281 -2.99 15.85 -14.27
N PHE A 282 -1.86 16.43 -13.83
CA PHE A 282 -0.58 15.71 -13.71
C PHE A 282 -0.62 14.53 -12.72
N ASP A 283 -1.54 14.51 -11.76
CA ASP A 283 -1.74 13.36 -10.85
C ASP A 283 -2.09 12.08 -11.61
N ALA A 284 -2.67 12.18 -12.82
CA ALA A 284 -2.95 11.02 -13.65
C ALA A 284 -1.67 10.28 -14.08
N ILE A 285 -0.50 10.92 -14.07
CA ILE A 285 0.80 10.27 -14.36
C ILE A 285 1.05 9.15 -13.36
N LYS A 286 0.82 9.41 -12.05
CA LYS A 286 0.94 8.39 -11.00
C LYS A 286 -0.07 7.26 -11.25
N LEU A 287 -1.36 7.62 -11.38
CA LEU A 287 -2.42 6.64 -11.54
C LEU A 287 -2.23 5.74 -12.77
N LEU A 288 -1.76 6.30 -13.89
CA LEU A 288 -1.38 5.53 -15.07
C LEU A 288 -0.24 4.54 -14.75
N GLY A 289 0.79 4.99 -14.02
CA GLY A 289 1.86 4.13 -13.53
C GLY A 289 1.36 2.98 -12.67
N ASP A 290 0.50 3.26 -11.69
CA ASP A 290 -0.08 2.25 -10.79
C ASP A 290 -0.95 1.23 -11.53
N MET A 291 -1.62 1.66 -12.61
CA MET A 291 -2.36 0.77 -13.51
C MET A 291 -1.46 -0.01 -14.50
N GLY A 292 -0.14 0.17 -14.46
CA GLY A 292 0.81 -0.44 -15.39
C GLY A 292 0.88 0.23 -16.77
N GLU A 293 0.22 1.38 -16.96
CA GLU A 293 0.22 2.16 -18.20
C GLU A 293 1.43 3.11 -18.28
N VAL A 294 2.63 2.57 -18.06
CA VAL A 294 3.87 3.32 -17.86
C VAL A 294 4.18 4.23 -19.05
N ASP A 295 4.03 3.72 -20.28
CA ASP A 295 4.29 4.53 -21.48
C ASP A 295 3.28 5.68 -21.64
N ARG A 296 2.04 5.50 -21.18
CA ARG A 296 1.04 6.59 -21.16
C ARG A 296 1.40 7.63 -20.11
N ALA A 297 1.87 7.20 -18.94
CA ALA A 297 2.36 8.10 -17.89
C ALA A 297 3.51 8.97 -18.40
N VAL A 298 4.51 8.35 -19.04
CA VAL A 298 5.65 9.04 -19.66
C VAL A 298 5.20 10.00 -20.77
N ARG A 299 4.27 9.59 -21.65
CA ARG A 299 3.73 10.50 -22.68
C ARG A 299 3.01 11.71 -22.09
N LEU A 300 2.16 11.51 -21.08
CA LEU A 300 1.46 12.60 -20.41
C LEU A 300 2.43 13.60 -19.75
N THR A 301 3.55 13.10 -19.24
CA THR A 301 4.60 13.91 -18.60
C THR A 301 5.18 14.97 -19.54
N ALA A 302 5.27 14.70 -20.84
CA ALA A 302 5.76 15.65 -21.84
C ALA A 302 4.92 16.95 -21.88
N ALA A 303 3.60 16.85 -21.65
CA ALA A 303 2.70 18.02 -21.62
C ALA A 303 3.01 18.98 -20.45
N TYR A 304 3.72 18.51 -19.43
CA TYR A 304 4.02 19.28 -18.22
C TYR A 304 5.47 19.79 -18.15
N ALA A 305 6.35 19.36 -19.04
CA ALA A 305 7.79 19.63 -18.98
C ALA A 305 8.13 21.13 -18.89
N ASN A 306 7.34 21.99 -19.52
CA ASN A 306 7.55 23.45 -19.52
C ASN A 306 6.67 24.21 -18.52
N SER A 307 5.77 23.51 -17.82
CA SER A 307 4.82 24.11 -16.88
C SER A 307 5.43 24.38 -15.50
N ASN A 308 4.66 25.02 -14.61
CA ASN A 308 5.01 25.14 -13.18
C ASN A 308 4.85 23.82 -12.40
N PHE A 309 4.32 22.77 -13.03
CA PHE A 309 4.13 21.44 -12.44
C PHE A 309 5.13 20.39 -12.93
N PHE A 310 6.21 20.83 -13.61
CA PHE A 310 7.20 19.90 -14.17
C PHE A 310 7.85 19.02 -13.09
N ASN A 311 8.04 19.56 -11.88
CA ASN A 311 8.63 18.83 -10.76
C ASN A 311 7.73 17.68 -10.29
N GLU A 312 6.43 17.92 -10.13
CA GLU A 312 5.43 16.90 -9.81
C GLU A 312 5.34 15.86 -10.93
N ALA A 313 5.26 16.31 -12.19
CA ALA A 313 5.13 15.42 -13.32
C ALA A 313 6.35 14.51 -13.50
N PHE A 314 7.57 15.05 -13.39
CA PHE A 314 8.81 14.27 -13.52
C PHE A 314 9.00 13.31 -12.34
N LEU A 315 8.62 13.69 -11.12
CA LEU A 315 8.64 12.77 -9.99
C LEU A 315 7.66 11.62 -10.20
N ASN A 316 6.40 11.91 -10.57
CA ASN A 316 5.39 10.88 -10.82
C ASN A 316 5.81 9.94 -11.96
N ALA A 317 6.44 10.46 -13.02
CA ALA A 317 6.96 9.65 -14.12
C ALA A 317 8.13 8.76 -13.69
N GLY A 318 9.07 9.33 -12.93
CA GLY A 318 10.18 8.58 -12.35
C GLY A 318 9.69 7.45 -11.44
N ASP A 319 8.68 7.71 -10.62
CA ASP A 319 8.08 6.71 -9.73
C ASP A 319 7.36 5.61 -10.52
N ALA A 320 6.61 5.96 -11.57
CA ALA A 320 5.97 5.00 -12.46
C ALA A 320 6.99 4.10 -13.17
N LEU A 321 8.08 4.68 -13.70
CA LEU A 321 9.17 3.94 -14.34
C LEU A 321 9.91 3.03 -13.35
N ARG A 322 10.18 3.54 -12.14
CA ARG A 322 10.83 2.81 -11.05
C ARG A 322 10.00 1.59 -10.64
N ASN A 323 8.69 1.75 -10.43
CA ASN A 323 7.80 0.64 -10.10
C ASN A 323 7.71 -0.40 -11.23
N ALA A 324 7.94 0.01 -12.48
CA ALA A 324 8.00 -0.89 -13.63
C ALA A 324 9.38 -1.53 -13.88
N GLY A 325 10.36 -1.31 -13.00
CA GLY A 325 11.73 -1.81 -13.16
C GLY A 325 12.58 -1.08 -14.22
N ARG A 326 12.08 0.03 -14.79
CA ARG A 326 12.78 0.84 -15.80
C ARG A 326 13.67 1.88 -15.14
N TYR A 327 14.66 1.41 -14.38
CA TYR A 327 15.44 2.23 -13.45
C TYR A 327 16.28 3.33 -14.13
N ASP A 328 16.90 3.05 -15.27
CA ASP A 328 17.73 4.05 -15.98
C ASP A 328 16.89 5.24 -16.43
N GLU A 329 15.71 4.99 -16.99
CA GLU A 329 14.77 6.04 -17.37
C GLU A 329 14.21 6.79 -16.15
N ALA A 330 13.93 6.08 -15.05
CA ALA A 330 13.50 6.69 -13.81
C ALA A 330 14.56 7.69 -13.28
N ILE A 331 15.85 7.29 -13.28
CA ILE A 331 16.96 8.15 -12.88
C ILE A 331 17.04 9.39 -13.77
N GLN A 332 16.84 9.26 -15.09
CA GLN A 332 16.84 10.42 -16.00
C GLN A 332 15.76 11.44 -15.63
N TYR A 333 14.54 11.01 -15.32
CA TYR A 333 13.48 11.94 -14.88
C TYR A 333 13.80 12.62 -13.55
N TYR A 334 14.37 11.89 -12.59
CA TYR A 334 14.83 12.49 -11.33
C TYR A 334 15.97 13.48 -11.54
N GLN A 335 16.92 13.16 -12.42
CA GLN A 335 18.05 14.03 -12.72
C GLN A 335 17.59 15.35 -13.35
N ARG A 336 16.59 15.32 -14.25
CA ARG A 336 16.02 16.53 -14.86
C ARG A 336 15.44 17.51 -13.82
N ILE A 337 14.93 17.03 -12.70
CA ILE A 337 14.47 17.88 -11.59
C ILE A 337 15.66 18.64 -10.98
N LEU A 338 16.80 17.96 -10.83
CA LEU A 338 18.02 18.55 -10.28
C LEU A 338 18.66 19.55 -11.25
N ASP A 339 18.57 19.29 -12.56
CA ASP A 339 19.21 20.09 -13.61
C ASP A 339 18.44 21.39 -13.95
N LEU A 340 17.10 21.35 -13.96
CA LEU A 340 16.29 22.48 -14.43
C LEU A 340 16.25 23.67 -13.47
N ASP A 341 16.72 23.49 -12.23
CA ASP A 341 16.97 24.49 -11.17
C ASP A 341 15.91 25.60 -10.95
N ARG A 342 14.70 25.43 -11.51
CA ARG A 342 13.59 26.39 -11.51
C ARG A 342 12.53 26.00 -10.51
N ALA A 343 12.23 26.89 -9.57
CA ALA A 343 11.24 26.65 -8.53
C ALA A 343 10.58 27.96 -8.09
N ARG A 344 9.33 27.85 -7.64
CA ARG A 344 8.57 29.00 -7.12
C ARG A 344 9.15 29.62 -5.84
N ASN A 345 9.90 28.84 -5.04
CA ASN A 345 10.63 29.30 -3.86
C ASN A 345 11.69 28.27 -3.43
N ALA A 346 12.57 28.69 -2.51
CA ALA A 346 13.70 27.87 -2.03
C ALA A 346 13.27 26.62 -1.26
N GLU A 347 12.21 26.68 -0.44
CA GLU A 347 11.73 25.51 0.32
C GLU A 347 11.16 24.43 -0.60
N TYR A 348 10.39 24.84 -1.61
CA TYR A 348 9.87 23.98 -2.65
C TYR A 348 11.02 23.35 -3.43
N LYS A 349 12.00 24.14 -3.87
CA LYS A 349 13.21 23.63 -4.53
C LYS A 349 13.92 22.57 -3.70
N LYS A 350 14.20 22.90 -2.43
CA LYS A 350 14.88 22.00 -1.48
C LYS A 350 14.13 20.68 -1.35
N ARG A 351 12.80 20.72 -1.26
CA ARG A 351 11.95 19.53 -1.14
C ARG A 351 12.06 18.63 -2.38
N TYR A 352 11.86 19.18 -3.58
CA TYR A 352 11.86 18.37 -4.80
C TYR A 352 13.26 17.87 -5.18
N HIS A 353 14.31 18.69 -4.98
CA HIS A 353 15.69 18.22 -5.15
C HIS A 353 16.05 17.14 -4.12
N GLY A 354 15.60 17.27 -2.87
CA GLY A 354 15.77 16.24 -1.85
C GLY A 354 15.13 14.92 -2.28
N ARG A 355 13.84 14.96 -2.66
CA ARG A 355 13.11 13.78 -3.15
C ARG A 355 13.77 13.11 -4.35
N ALA A 356 14.22 13.89 -5.34
CA ALA A 356 14.88 13.35 -6.53
C ALA A 356 16.22 12.66 -6.17
N ARG A 357 17.04 13.27 -5.30
CA ARG A 357 18.29 12.64 -4.82
C ARG A 357 18.01 11.36 -4.04
N ASP A 358 17.06 11.40 -3.11
CA ASP A 358 16.69 10.25 -2.28
C ASP A 358 16.17 9.10 -3.16
N ALA A 359 15.39 9.39 -4.20
CA ALA A 359 14.89 8.40 -5.16
C ALA A 359 16.01 7.78 -6.01
N ILE A 360 16.95 8.59 -6.53
CA ILE A 360 18.13 8.09 -7.25
C ILE A 360 18.97 7.18 -6.33
N GLN A 361 19.19 7.61 -5.08
CA GLN A 361 19.93 6.82 -4.10
C GLN A 361 19.20 5.49 -3.81
N ALA A 362 17.89 5.52 -3.61
CA ALA A 362 17.09 4.32 -3.38
C ALA A 362 17.21 3.31 -4.53
N ILE A 363 17.11 3.77 -5.78
CA ILE A 363 17.28 2.90 -6.96
C ILE A 363 18.65 2.21 -6.95
N ARG A 364 19.72 2.95 -6.67
CA ARG A 364 21.08 2.39 -6.60
C ARG A 364 21.26 1.37 -5.47
N LEU A 365 20.41 1.42 -4.45
CA LEU A 365 20.41 0.49 -3.33
C LEU A 365 19.49 -0.72 -3.57
N PHE A 366 18.45 -0.61 -4.40
CA PHE A 366 17.43 -1.66 -4.55
C PHE A 366 17.95 -3.01 -5.04
N ASP A 367 18.95 -3.05 -5.91
CA ASP A 367 19.56 -4.32 -6.34
C ASP A 367 20.42 -4.97 -5.24
N LYS A 368 20.72 -4.23 -4.18
CA LYS A 368 21.43 -4.72 -2.99
C LYS A 368 20.49 -5.16 -1.88
N VAL A 369 19.20 -4.80 -1.93
CA VAL A 369 18.23 -5.17 -0.90
C VAL A 369 17.76 -6.59 -1.14
N ASP A 370 18.54 -7.55 -0.66
CA ASP A 370 18.12 -8.93 -0.44
C ASP A 370 17.98 -9.11 1.08
N VAL A 371 16.74 -9.09 1.58
CA VAL A 371 16.45 -9.16 3.02
C VAL A 371 17.07 -10.41 3.66
N THR A 372 17.20 -11.49 2.90
CA THR A 372 17.79 -12.75 3.39
C THR A 372 19.30 -12.67 3.65
N LYS A 373 19.94 -11.61 3.16
CA LYS A 373 21.37 -11.32 3.35
C LYS A 373 21.62 -10.16 4.30
N ILE A 374 20.57 -9.63 4.92
CA ILE A 374 20.69 -8.55 5.90
C ILE A 374 20.79 -9.18 7.29
N SER A 375 21.83 -8.80 8.03
CA SER A 375 22.02 -9.25 9.41
C SER A 375 20.87 -8.81 10.29
N ASP A 376 20.52 -9.63 11.29
CA ASP A 376 19.52 -9.27 12.29
C ASP A 376 19.91 -7.99 13.02
N GLY A 377 18.95 -7.08 13.22
CA GLY A 377 19.22 -5.79 13.83
C GLY A 377 18.13 -4.75 13.61
N THR A 378 18.36 -3.57 14.21
CA THR A 378 17.51 -2.40 14.02
C THR A 378 18.25 -1.36 13.20
N TYR A 379 17.68 -0.96 12.08
CA TYR A 379 18.25 -0.02 11.13
C TYR A 379 17.37 1.22 11.02
N GLN A 380 17.98 2.39 11.19
CA GLN A 380 17.28 3.67 11.08
C GLN A 380 17.74 4.43 9.84
N ALA A 381 16.80 5.04 9.11
CA ALA A 381 17.12 5.97 8.03
C ALA A 381 16.07 7.08 7.89
N THR A 382 16.42 8.12 7.15
CA THR A 382 15.58 9.31 6.95
C THR A 382 15.51 9.66 5.47
N ALA A 383 14.33 10.01 4.99
CA ALA A 383 14.09 10.50 3.63
C ALA A 383 13.27 11.80 3.63
N THR A 384 13.28 12.51 2.50
CA THR A 384 12.53 13.75 2.30
C THR A 384 11.03 13.46 2.07
N ALA A 385 10.17 13.87 3.01
CA ALA A 385 8.71 13.76 2.92
C ALA A 385 8.04 15.11 2.59
N TYR A 386 6.72 15.21 2.76
CA TYR A 386 5.94 16.36 2.30
C TYR A 386 6.25 17.65 3.07
N ALA A 387 6.21 17.60 4.40
CA ALA A 387 6.39 18.76 5.28
C ALA A 387 7.78 18.81 5.93
N GLY A 388 8.68 17.90 5.57
CA GLY A 388 10.03 17.82 6.12
C GLY A 388 10.62 16.41 6.04
N PRO A 389 11.69 16.12 6.79
CA PRO A 389 12.23 14.78 6.87
C PRO A 389 11.26 13.82 7.58
N LEU A 390 11.25 12.56 7.12
CA LEU A 390 10.58 11.43 7.74
C LEU A 390 11.61 10.35 8.05
N THR A 391 11.62 9.86 9.29
CA THR A 391 12.54 8.84 9.79
C THR A 391 11.79 7.54 10.05
N VAL A 392 12.35 6.42 9.59
CA VAL A 392 11.84 5.07 9.88
C VAL A 392 12.86 4.26 10.68
N ASP A 393 12.34 3.41 11.56
CA ASP A 393 13.06 2.29 12.16
C ASP A 393 12.60 0.99 11.50
N VAL A 394 13.55 0.16 11.08
CA VAL A 394 13.33 -1.13 10.44
C VAL A 394 13.99 -2.22 11.27
N ILE A 395 13.22 -3.21 11.69
CA ILE A 395 13.73 -4.39 12.40
C ILE A 395 13.82 -5.53 11.41
N VAL A 396 15.01 -6.11 11.28
CA VAL A 396 15.24 -7.36 10.56
C VAL A 396 15.58 -8.43 11.58
N ALA A 397 14.88 -9.56 11.52
CA ALA A 397 15.19 -10.75 12.30
C ALA A 397 14.86 -11.99 11.48
N ASP A 398 15.63 -13.07 11.65
CA ASP A 398 15.42 -14.34 10.97
C ASP A 398 15.25 -14.17 9.44
N ALA A 399 16.10 -13.35 8.83
CA ALA A 399 16.08 -13.05 7.39
C ALA A 399 14.76 -12.42 6.88
N LYS A 400 14.00 -11.74 7.76
CA LYS A 400 12.71 -11.09 7.46
C LYS A 400 12.65 -9.67 7.99
N ILE A 401 11.88 -8.82 7.32
CA ILE A 401 11.44 -7.52 7.82
C ILE A 401 10.33 -7.76 8.85
N GLU A 402 10.64 -7.66 10.13
CA GLU A 402 9.66 -7.83 11.21
C GLU A 402 8.86 -6.56 11.46
N SER A 403 9.52 -5.40 11.36
CA SER A 403 8.89 -4.13 11.70
C SER A 403 9.39 -3.00 10.81
N VAL A 404 8.48 -2.09 10.48
CA VAL A 404 8.76 -0.80 9.86
C VAL A 404 7.92 0.23 10.61
N GLN A 405 8.55 1.19 11.27
CA GLN A 405 7.86 2.20 12.07
C GLN A 405 8.31 3.60 11.69
N VAL A 406 7.36 4.49 11.44
CA VAL A 406 7.66 5.92 11.29
C VAL A 406 7.85 6.53 12.67
N VAL A 407 9.09 6.80 13.06
CA VAL A 407 9.44 7.29 14.40
C VAL A 407 9.51 8.81 14.50
N LYS A 408 9.63 9.51 13.37
CA LYS A 408 9.66 10.98 13.34
C LYS A 408 9.19 11.51 11.99
N HIS A 409 8.24 12.44 11.97
CA HIS A 409 7.82 13.15 10.76
C HIS A 409 7.21 14.52 11.09
N LYS A 410 7.01 15.34 10.06
CA LYS A 410 6.29 16.63 10.15
C LYS A 410 5.01 16.66 9.31
N ASP A 411 4.72 15.58 8.60
CA ASP A 411 3.56 15.47 7.71
C ASP A 411 2.27 15.53 8.54
N LYS A 412 1.35 16.41 8.12
CA LYS A 412 0.11 16.69 8.85
C LYS A 412 -1.14 16.16 8.16
N GLN A 413 -1.00 15.46 7.04
CA GLN A 413 -2.14 15.11 6.19
C GLN A 413 -2.08 13.65 5.81
N PHE A 414 -3.24 12.99 5.87
CA PHE A 414 -3.48 11.64 5.35
C PHE A 414 -2.58 10.56 6.00
N TYR A 415 -2.74 10.41 7.32
CA TYR A 415 -2.00 9.47 8.17
C TYR A 415 -2.15 7.99 7.77
N ALA A 416 -3.10 7.64 6.88
CA ALA A 416 -3.22 6.30 6.34
C ALA A 416 -1.91 5.82 5.68
N ALA A 417 -1.15 6.71 5.02
CA ALA A 417 0.16 6.35 4.47
C ALA A 417 1.17 5.89 5.53
N LEU A 418 1.09 6.45 6.75
CA LEU A 418 1.99 6.10 7.86
C LEU A 418 1.72 4.69 8.42
N THR A 419 0.57 4.10 8.11
CA THR A 419 0.19 2.74 8.54
C THR A 419 0.17 1.76 7.38
N ASP A 420 -0.43 2.14 6.25
CA ASP A 420 -0.66 1.26 5.11
C ASP A 420 0.63 0.94 4.37
N THR A 421 1.52 1.92 4.21
CA THR A 421 2.80 1.71 3.51
C THR A 421 3.74 0.79 4.31
N PRO A 422 3.98 1.00 5.63
CA PRO A 422 4.75 0.05 6.43
C PRO A 422 4.15 -1.36 6.45
N ARG A 423 2.82 -1.48 6.59
CA ARG A 423 2.13 -2.77 6.57
C ARG A 423 2.40 -3.53 5.26
N GLN A 424 2.27 -2.87 4.11
CA GLN A 424 2.54 -3.50 2.82
C GLN A 424 4.00 -3.98 2.69
N ILE A 425 4.96 -3.19 3.18
CA ILE A 425 6.38 -3.58 3.15
C ILE A 425 6.62 -4.85 3.96
N ILE A 426 6.03 -4.93 5.16
CA ILE A 426 6.14 -6.11 6.03
C ILE A 426 5.43 -7.30 5.38
N GLU A 427 4.21 -7.14 4.87
CA GLU A 427 3.47 -8.24 4.24
C GLU A 427 4.18 -8.80 3.00
N LYS A 428 4.76 -7.92 2.17
CA LYS A 428 5.43 -8.33 0.94
C LYS A 428 6.91 -8.67 1.13
N GLN A 429 7.49 -8.37 2.30
CA GLN A 429 8.91 -8.55 2.59
C GLN A 429 9.82 -7.84 1.57
N THR A 430 9.37 -6.71 1.03
CA THR A 430 10.09 -5.94 0.02
C THR A 430 9.71 -4.46 0.06
N VAL A 431 10.59 -3.63 -0.50
CA VAL A 431 10.35 -2.20 -0.76
C VAL A 431 9.97 -1.94 -2.23
N LYS A 432 9.93 -3.00 -3.05
CA LYS A 432 9.45 -2.98 -4.44
C LYS A 432 7.94 -3.24 -4.47
N ASP A 433 7.27 -2.76 -5.51
CA ASP A 433 5.84 -2.99 -5.74
C ASP A 433 4.92 -2.61 -4.57
N ILE A 434 5.26 -1.55 -3.85
CA ILE A 434 4.46 -1.00 -2.76
C ILE A 434 3.52 0.07 -3.30
N ASP A 435 2.22 -0.11 -3.08
CA ASP A 435 1.21 0.83 -3.52
C ASP A 435 1.21 2.07 -2.62
N GLY A 436 1.42 3.24 -3.23
CA GLY A 436 1.42 4.51 -2.53
C GLY A 436 0.00 5.02 -2.30
N THR A 437 -0.31 5.41 -1.07
CA THR A 437 -1.61 5.97 -0.71
C THR A 437 -1.88 7.24 -1.51
N SER A 438 -2.96 7.25 -2.29
CA SER A 438 -3.36 8.42 -3.08
C SER A 438 -3.75 9.60 -2.18
N GLY A 439 -3.35 10.81 -2.57
CA GLY A 439 -3.38 12.00 -1.71
C GLY A 439 -2.23 12.10 -0.70
N ALA A 440 -1.48 11.01 -0.47
CA ALA A 440 -0.36 10.93 0.48
C ALA A 440 0.92 10.31 -0.14
N THR A 441 1.02 10.34 -1.46
CA THR A 441 2.06 9.63 -2.22
C THR A 441 3.47 10.05 -1.82
N ILE A 442 3.66 11.33 -1.53
CA ILE A 442 4.96 11.87 -1.11
C ILE A 442 5.41 11.24 0.21
N THR A 443 4.47 11.03 1.13
CA THR A 443 4.71 10.39 2.42
C THR A 443 4.97 8.89 2.24
N SER A 444 4.15 8.17 1.46
CA SER A 444 4.39 6.76 1.13
C SER A 444 5.77 6.55 0.49
N GLN A 445 6.16 7.40 -0.46
CA GLN A 445 7.44 7.30 -1.13
C GLN A 445 8.61 7.55 -0.19
N ALA A 446 8.48 8.52 0.73
CA ALA A 446 9.50 8.77 1.74
C ALA A 446 9.67 7.56 2.67
N ILE A 447 8.59 6.87 3.05
CA ILE A 447 8.65 5.63 3.85
C ILE A 447 9.39 4.54 3.06
N ILE A 448 8.99 4.26 1.81
CA ILE A 448 9.62 3.25 0.95
C ILE A 448 11.12 3.52 0.80
N THR A 449 11.46 4.77 0.47
CA THR A 449 12.85 5.21 0.28
C THR A 449 13.66 5.12 1.58
N ALA A 450 13.12 5.58 2.71
CA ALA A 450 13.80 5.48 4.00
C ALA A 450 14.01 4.01 4.40
N THR A 451 13.02 3.13 4.19
CA THR A 451 13.18 1.70 4.46
C THR A 451 14.28 1.09 3.59
N ALA A 452 14.32 1.41 2.29
CA ALA A 452 15.38 0.92 1.39
C ALA A 452 16.78 1.37 1.85
N MET A 453 16.92 2.62 2.29
CA MET A 453 18.16 3.15 2.85
C MET A 453 18.53 2.48 4.19
N ALA A 454 17.56 2.17 5.05
CA ALA A 454 17.79 1.47 6.32
C ALA A 454 18.29 0.05 6.06
N LEU A 455 17.60 -0.71 5.20
CA LEU A 455 18.00 -2.06 4.80
C LEU A 455 19.40 -2.09 4.18
N GLY A 456 19.72 -1.12 3.31
CA GLY A 456 21.04 -1.01 2.71
C GLY A 456 22.21 -0.76 3.69
N LYS A 457 21.93 -0.31 4.93
CA LYS A 457 22.96 -0.22 5.98
C LYS A 457 23.31 -1.59 6.56
N GLY A 458 22.35 -2.51 6.64
CA GLY A 458 22.56 -3.87 7.13
C GLY A 458 23.22 -4.82 6.12
N SER A 459 23.21 -4.47 4.82
CA SER A 459 23.91 -5.22 3.77
C SER A 459 25.42 -4.91 3.66
N ASN A 460 25.91 -3.87 4.35
CA ASN A 460 27.32 -3.44 4.31
C ASN A 460 28.06 -3.79 5.62
N GLN A 461 27.47 -4.63 6.47
CA GLN A 461 28.08 -5.23 7.65
C GLN A 461 28.26 -6.72 7.39
#